data_AF-A0A955U3M3-F1
#
_entry.id   AF-A0A955U3M3-F1
#
_cell.length_a   1.000
_cell.length_b   1.000
_cell.length_c   1.000
_cell.angle_alpha   90.00
_cell.angle_beta   90.00
_cell.angle_gamma   90.00
#
_symmetry.space_group_name_H-M   'P 1'
#
loop_
_entity.id
_entity.type
_entity.pdbx_description
1 polymer ?
#
loop_
_entity_poly.entity_id
_entity_poly.type
_entity_poly.pdbx_seq_one_letter_code
_entity_poly.pdbx_strand_id
1 'polypeptide(L)'
;MDRIDLDLEVCAIVGILPRERIEPQPMRISLRMELPLEPCGTTGDLGAGVDYAEMDARIRYLAVHGRFRLIESLAVAILRAVLDAPRPGEARAAVQRATVTIRKPAVLRAAEPSVTLRRDASWVGGEEVLVLPEVTVAFEVGEEGHPVGDATRLVVRSSDRPGSPAS
;
A
#
# COMPACT_ATOMS: atom_id res chain seq x y z
N MET A 1 -8.36 21.41 -2.76
CA MET A 1 -7.12 20.62 -2.77
C MET A 1 -7.23 19.62 -3.89
N ASP A 2 -6.21 19.56 -4.74
CA ASP A 2 -6.22 18.68 -5.91
C ASP A 2 -6.01 17.23 -5.49
N ARG A 3 -6.32 16.30 -6.40
CA ARG A 3 -6.22 14.88 -6.10
C ARG A 3 -5.96 14.02 -7.33
N ILE A 4 -5.35 12.88 -7.08
CA ILE A 4 -5.21 11.75 -8.01
C ILE A 4 -6.00 10.58 -7.41
N ASP A 5 -6.88 9.99 -8.22
CA ASP A 5 -7.65 8.79 -7.88
C ASP A 5 -7.08 7.60 -8.69
N LEU A 6 -6.79 6.48 -8.03
CA LEU A 6 -6.24 5.25 -8.60
C LEU A 6 -7.06 4.04 -8.11
N ASP A 7 -7.74 3.37 -9.03
CA ASP A 7 -8.48 2.14 -8.76
C ASP A 7 -7.73 0.93 -9.33
N LEU A 8 -7.53 -0.10 -8.52
CA LEU A 8 -6.83 -1.32 -8.91
C LEU A 8 -7.55 -2.58 -8.42
N GLU A 9 -7.47 -3.62 -9.25
CA GLU A 9 -7.86 -4.99 -8.88
C GLU A 9 -6.61 -5.85 -8.72
N VAL A 10 -6.54 -6.61 -7.62
CA VAL A 10 -5.41 -7.49 -7.30
C VAL A 10 -5.89 -8.80 -6.71
N CYS A 11 -5.25 -9.91 -7.07
CA CYS A 11 -5.47 -11.20 -6.43
C CYS A 11 -4.47 -11.38 -5.28
N ALA A 12 -4.96 -11.48 -4.04
CA ALA A 12 -4.13 -11.54 -2.86
C ALA A 12 -4.67 -12.53 -1.82
N ILE A 13 -3.79 -13.03 -0.96
CA ILE A 13 -4.16 -13.86 0.19
C ILE A 13 -4.44 -12.92 1.36
N VAL A 14 -5.72 -12.60 1.57
CA VAL A 14 -6.15 -11.72 2.68
C VAL A 14 -7.31 -12.35 3.42
N GLY A 15 -7.18 -12.53 4.73
CA GLY A 15 -8.27 -13.07 5.56
C GLY A 15 -7.80 -14.00 6.68
N ILE A 16 -8.74 -14.36 7.55
CA ILE A 16 -8.55 -15.24 8.71
C ILE A 16 -9.14 -16.64 8.50
N LEU A 17 -10.06 -16.80 7.56
CA LEU A 17 -10.72 -18.09 7.33
C LEU A 17 -9.71 -19.05 6.66
N PRO A 18 -9.72 -20.35 7.01
CA PRO A 18 -8.75 -21.31 6.47
C PRO A 18 -8.63 -21.28 4.92
N ARG A 19 -9.77 -21.20 4.22
CA ARG A 19 -9.81 -21.09 2.75
C ARG A 19 -9.07 -19.84 2.20
N GLU A 20 -9.15 -18.73 2.92
CA GLU A 20 -8.56 -17.45 2.52
C GLU A 20 -7.03 -17.45 2.66
N ARG A 21 -6.46 -18.45 3.35
CA ARG A 21 -5.02 -18.57 3.60
C ARG A 21 -4.27 -19.34 2.51
N ILE A 22 -4.99 -20.06 1.65
CA ILE A 22 -4.42 -20.93 0.63
C ILE A 22 -4.75 -20.49 -0.80
N GLU A 23 -5.89 -19.84 -1.01
CA GLU A 23 -6.33 -19.38 -2.33
C GLU A 23 -6.25 -17.85 -2.42
N PRO A 24 -5.50 -17.28 -3.38
CA PRO A 24 -5.58 -15.86 -3.71
C PRO A 24 -7.00 -15.51 -4.16
N GLN A 25 -7.52 -14.39 -3.68
CA GLN A 25 -8.86 -13.91 -4.02
C GLN A 25 -8.82 -12.48 -4.55
N PRO A 26 -9.77 -12.07 -5.41
CA PRO A 26 -9.82 -10.73 -5.93
C PRO A 26 -10.13 -9.73 -4.81
N MET A 27 -9.37 -8.65 -4.80
CA MET A 27 -9.52 -7.48 -3.95
C MET A 27 -9.64 -6.25 -4.86
N ARG A 28 -10.53 -5.32 -4.49
CA ARG A 28 -10.61 -4.01 -5.16
C ARG A 28 -10.10 -2.95 -4.21
N ILE A 29 -9.14 -2.17 -4.66
CA ILE A 29 -8.52 -1.11 -3.88
C ILE A 29 -8.72 0.20 -4.63
N SER A 30 -9.34 1.17 -3.97
CA SER A 30 -9.46 2.55 -4.45
C SER A 30 -8.58 3.44 -3.58
N LEU A 31 -7.59 4.08 -4.18
CA LEU A 31 -6.68 5.00 -3.53
C LEU A 31 -6.93 6.42 -4.05
N ARG A 32 -7.07 7.36 -3.13
CA ARG A 32 -7.08 8.79 -3.37
C ARG A 32 -5.87 9.43 -2.70
N MET A 33 -5.12 10.21 -3.46
CA MET A 33 -3.96 10.98 -2.99
C MET A 33 -4.25 12.46 -3.19
N GLU A 34 -4.20 13.23 -2.11
CA GLU A 34 -4.43 14.68 -2.10
C GLU A 34 -3.08 15.40 -1.96
N LEU A 35 -2.74 16.22 -2.94
CA LEU A 35 -1.53 17.04 -3.03
C LEU A 35 -1.74 18.17 -4.06
N PRO A 36 -0.99 19.28 -3.99
CA PRO A 36 -1.02 20.31 -5.02
C PRO A 36 -0.54 19.74 -6.37
N LEU A 37 -1.31 19.91 -7.43
CA LEU A 37 -0.93 19.44 -8.78
C LEU A 37 -0.49 20.56 -9.72
N GLU A 38 -0.68 21.82 -9.32
CA GLU A 38 -0.26 22.99 -10.11
C GLU A 38 1.24 22.98 -10.48
N PRO A 39 2.18 22.63 -9.59
CA PRO A 39 3.60 22.57 -9.97
C PRO A 39 3.88 21.59 -11.11
N CYS A 40 3.37 20.35 -11.02
CA CYS A 40 3.49 19.36 -12.10
C CYS A 40 2.77 19.82 -13.37
N GLY A 41 1.54 20.34 -13.26
CA GLY A 41 0.74 20.77 -14.41
C GLY A 41 1.30 21.97 -15.18
N THR A 42 2.07 22.84 -14.52
CA THR A 42 2.68 24.03 -15.14
C THR A 42 4.08 23.79 -15.67
N THR A 43 4.82 22.83 -15.09
CA THR A 43 6.21 22.54 -15.47
C THR A 43 6.36 21.31 -16.37
N GLY A 44 5.40 20.39 -16.33
CA GLY A 44 5.53 19.06 -16.94
C GLY A 44 6.48 18.12 -16.20
N ASP A 45 7.01 18.52 -15.04
CA ASP A 45 7.90 17.69 -14.23
C ASP A 45 7.07 16.69 -13.40
N LEU A 46 7.25 15.39 -13.66
CA LEU A 46 6.61 14.31 -12.91
C LEU A 46 7.10 14.25 -11.46
N GLY A 47 8.33 14.71 -11.18
CA GLY A 47 8.89 14.77 -9.82
C GLY A 47 8.11 15.70 -8.88
N ALA A 48 7.36 16.65 -9.44
CA ALA A 48 6.45 17.51 -8.69
C ALA A 48 5.02 16.92 -8.55
N GLY A 49 4.81 15.67 -8.96
CA GLY A 49 3.55 14.94 -8.90
C GLY A 49 3.71 13.55 -8.28
N VAL A 50 2.88 12.59 -8.71
CA VAL A 50 2.99 11.18 -8.32
C VAL A 50 3.00 10.32 -9.56
N ASP A 51 3.99 9.43 -9.70
CA ASP A 51 3.96 8.35 -10.66
C ASP A 51 2.95 7.28 -10.20
N TYR A 52 1.77 7.28 -10.82
CA TYR A 52 0.73 6.31 -10.50
C TYR A 52 1.04 4.89 -10.98
N ALA A 53 1.95 4.71 -11.94
CA ALA A 53 2.39 3.37 -12.37
C ALA A 53 3.31 2.75 -11.33
N GLU A 54 4.25 3.52 -10.78
CA GLU A 54 5.06 3.08 -9.64
C GLU A 54 4.19 2.82 -8.41
N MET A 55 3.22 3.70 -8.14
CA MET A 55 2.29 3.55 -7.02
C MET A 55 1.44 2.28 -7.15
N ASP A 56 0.91 1.97 -8.34
CA ASP A 56 0.20 0.71 -8.62
C ASP A 56 1.10 -0.50 -8.34
N ALA A 57 2.33 -0.50 -8.85
CA ALA A 57 3.30 -1.58 -8.63
C ALA A 57 3.60 -1.81 -7.14
N ARG A 58 3.79 -0.72 -6.37
CA ARG A 58 4.07 -0.75 -4.93
C ARG A 58 2.90 -1.32 -4.13
N ILE A 59 1.67 -0.89 -4.42
CA ILE A 59 0.46 -1.38 -3.75
C ILE A 59 0.19 -2.85 -4.10
N ARG A 60 0.36 -3.24 -5.36
CA ARG A 60 0.24 -4.65 -5.78
C ARG A 60 1.25 -5.53 -5.07
N TYR A 61 2.51 -5.09 -5.01
CA TYR A 61 3.56 -5.84 -4.33
C TYR A 61 3.21 -6.07 -2.85
N LEU A 62 2.79 -5.01 -2.15
CA LEU A 62 2.35 -5.07 -0.76
C LEU A 62 1.20 -6.06 -0.58
N ALA A 63 0.14 -5.95 -1.38
CA ALA A 63 -1.05 -6.78 -1.26
C ALA A 63 -0.75 -8.27 -1.51
N VAL A 64 0.02 -8.59 -2.55
CA VAL A 64 0.36 -9.96 -2.95
C VAL A 64 1.29 -10.62 -1.94
N HIS A 65 2.34 -9.93 -1.50
CA HIS A 65 3.39 -10.52 -0.66
C HIS A 65 3.08 -10.41 0.84
N GLY A 66 2.21 -9.47 1.24
CA GLY A 66 1.87 -9.26 2.65
C GLY A 66 1.00 -10.35 3.26
N ARG A 67 0.26 -11.13 2.48
CA ARG A 67 -0.56 -12.24 3.00
C ARG A 67 -1.39 -11.85 4.25
N PHE A 68 -1.93 -10.62 4.30
CA PHE A 68 -2.52 -10.03 5.50
C PHE A 68 -3.68 -10.86 6.08
N ARG A 69 -3.94 -10.80 7.38
CA ARG A 69 -5.15 -11.43 7.95
C ARG A 69 -6.37 -10.53 7.87
N LEU A 70 -6.17 -9.22 7.92
CA LEU A 70 -7.22 -8.21 7.96
C LEU A 70 -7.05 -7.20 6.80
N ILE A 71 -8.17 -6.75 6.24
CA ILE A 71 -8.17 -5.70 5.21
C ILE A 71 -7.81 -4.33 5.81
N GLU A 72 -8.03 -4.17 7.10
CA GLU A 72 -7.61 -3.04 7.92
C GLU A 72 -6.08 -2.93 7.99
N SER A 73 -5.38 -4.05 8.24
CA SER A 73 -3.92 -4.10 8.27
C SER A 73 -3.33 -3.76 6.90
N LEU A 74 -3.92 -4.28 5.82
CA LEU A 74 -3.54 -3.91 4.46
C LEU A 74 -3.77 -2.42 4.19
N ALA A 75 -4.92 -1.87 4.59
CA ALA A 75 -5.22 -0.45 4.43
C ALA A 75 -4.23 0.46 5.17
N VAL A 76 -3.89 0.10 6.41
CA VAL A 76 -2.86 0.79 7.22
C VAL A 76 -1.50 0.76 6.53
N ALA A 77 -1.10 -0.39 6.00
CA ALA A 77 0.17 -0.55 5.31
C ALA A 77 0.23 0.27 4.00
N ILE A 78 -0.86 0.28 3.22
CA ILE A 78 -0.97 1.14 2.02
C ILE A 78 -0.86 2.61 2.41
N LEU A 79 -1.62 3.07 3.40
CA LEU A 79 -1.59 4.48 3.81
C LEU A 79 -0.21 4.90 4.31
N ARG A 80 0.51 4.05 5.05
CA ARG A 80 1.89 4.34 5.45
C ARG A 80 2.81 4.43 4.23
N ALA A 81 2.72 3.50 3.29
CA ALA A 81 3.54 3.52 2.08
C ALA A 81 3.29 4.76 1.18
N VAL A 82 2.04 5.23 1.11
CA VAL A 82 1.65 6.39 0.28
C VAL A 82 2.00 7.72 0.94
N LEU A 83 1.78 7.82 2.26
CA LEU A 83 1.98 9.05 3.02
C LEU A 83 3.42 9.25 3.49
N ASP A 84 4.28 8.22 3.37
CA ASP A 84 5.68 8.37 3.68
C ASP A 84 6.33 9.41 2.77
N ALA A 85 7.18 10.23 3.37
CA ALA A 85 7.85 11.31 2.65
C ALA A 85 8.73 10.71 1.55
N PRO A 86 8.86 11.38 0.38
CA PRO A 86 9.80 10.97 -0.64
C PRO A 86 11.21 10.91 -0.06
N ARG A 87 11.92 9.82 -0.31
CA ARG A 87 13.31 9.66 0.13
C ARG A 87 14.26 10.48 -0.74
N PRO A 88 15.48 10.80 -0.25
CA PRO A 88 16.48 11.44 -1.10
C PRO A 88 16.72 10.63 -2.38
N GLY A 89 16.49 11.25 -3.53
CA GLY A 89 16.60 10.62 -4.85
C GLY A 89 15.29 10.06 -5.42
N GLU A 90 14.22 9.95 -4.62
CA GLU A 90 12.90 9.48 -5.08
C GLU A 90 12.19 10.61 -5.85
N ALA A 91 11.83 10.36 -7.10
CA ALA A 91 11.31 11.39 -8.00
C ALA A 91 9.78 11.56 -7.88
N ARG A 92 9.29 11.97 -6.70
CA ARG A 92 7.87 12.27 -6.48
C ARG A 92 7.64 13.36 -5.44
N ALA A 93 6.47 13.99 -5.50
CA ALA A 93 5.98 14.90 -4.47
C ALA A 93 5.40 14.16 -3.26
N ALA A 94 5.46 14.81 -2.10
CA ALA A 94 4.86 14.30 -0.88
C ALA A 94 3.33 14.38 -0.94
N VAL A 95 2.65 13.25 -0.72
CA VAL A 95 1.19 13.20 -0.56
C VAL A 95 0.84 13.77 0.80
N GLN A 96 -0.02 14.78 0.85
CA GLN A 96 -0.39 15.45 2.11
C GLN A 96 -1.50 14.70 2.85
N ARG A 97 -2.34 13.97 2.11
CA ARG A 97 -3.42 13.15 2.66
C ARG A 97 -3.78 12.04 1.69
N ALA A 98 -4.15 10.90 2.23
CA ALA A 98 -4.58 9.76 1.45
C ALA A 98 -5.85 9.14 2.03
N THR A 99 -6.69 8.63 1.14
CA THR A 99 -7.85 7.79 1.47
C THR A 99 -7.74 6.48 0.72
N VAL A 100 -7.79 5.36 1.42
CA VAL A 100 -7.83 4.03 0.80
C VAL A 100 -9.15 3.36 1.14
N THR A 101 -9.81 2.78 0.16
CA THR A 101 -10.94 1.88 0.33
C THR A 101 -10.57 0.51 -0.20
N ILE A 102 -10.76 -0.53 0.61
CA ILE A 102 -10.50 -1.92 0.21
C ILE A 102 -11.81 -2.69 0.29
N ARG A 103 -12.17 -3.36 -0.80
CA ARG A 103 -13.38 -4.18 -0.92
C ARG A 103 -12.99 -5.62 -1.21
N LYS A 104 -13.75 -6.55 -0.63
CA LYS A 104 -13.52 -7.99 -0.76
C LYS A 104 -14.76 -8.66 -1.38
N PRO A 105 -14.90 -8.65 -2.71
CA PRO A 105 -16.13 -9.11 -3.37
C PRO A 105 -16.41 -10.61 -3.21
N ALA A 106 -15.39 -11.44 -2.98
CA ALA A 106 -15.52 -12.89 -3.05
C ALA A 106 -15.79 -13.61 -1.71
N VAL A 107 -15.80 -12.90 -0.56
CA VAL A 107 -15.82 -13.58 0.75
C VAL A 107 -17.21 -14.01 1.22
N LEU A 108 -18.25 -13.24 0.90
CA LEU A 108 -19.63 -13.48 1.32
C LEU A 108 -20.54 -13.53 0.10
N ARG A 109 -21.58 -14.37 0.15
CA ARG A 109 -22.49 -14.60 -1.00
C ARG A 109 -23.44 -13.43 -1.28
N ALA A 110 -23.83 -12.70 -0.24
CA ALA A 110 -24.90 -11.70 -0.31
C ALA A 110 -24.47 -10.31 0.20
N ALA A 111 -23.18 -10.10 0.44
CA ALA A 111 -22.65 -8.84 0.92
C ALA A 111 -21.19 -8.65 0.46
N GLU A 112 -20.77 -7.42 0.24
CA GLU A 112 -19.37 -7.06 -0.03
C GLU A 112 -18.84 -6.27 1.16
N PRO A 113 -17.98 -6.88 2.02
CA PRO A 113 -17.33 -6.13 3.08
C PRO A 113 -16.27 -5.17 2.49
N SER A 114 -16.18 -4.01 3.11
CA SER A 114 -15.21 -2.98 2.75
C SER A 114 -14.77 -2.15 3.94
N VAL A 115 -13.53 -1.66 3.91
CA VAL A 115 -13.01 -0.69 4.88
C VAL A 115 -12.51 0.55 4.15
N THR A 116 -12.73 1.73 4.73
CA THR A 116 -12.21 2.99 4.24
C THR A 116 -11.46 3.70 5.35
N LEU A 117 -10.18 3.99 5.11
CA LEU A 117 -9.35 4.75 6.02
C LEU A 117 -8.87 6.02 5.33
N ARG A 118 -8.78 7.11 6.09
CA ARG A 118 -8.26 8.40 5.65
C ARG A 118 -7.28 8.94 6.67
N ARG A 119 -6.11 9.39 6.22
CA ARG A 119 -5.05 9.92 7.09
C ARG A 119 -4.35 11.10 6.40
N ASP A 120 -3.94 12.07 7.21
CA ASP A 120 -3.02 13.14 6.81
C ASP A 120 -1.57 12.67 6.97
N ALA A 121 -0.63 13.26 6.25
CA ALA A 121 0.78 12.87 6.26
C ALA A 121 1.41 12.91 7.66
N SER A 122 0.95 13.81 8.53
CA SER A 122 1.38 13.92 9.93
C SER A 122 1.08 12.68 10.78
N TRP A 123 0.30 11.72 10.27
CA TRP A 123 0.05 10.44 10.92
C TRP A 123 1.24 9.47 10.82
N VAL A 124 2.12 9.63 9.84
CA VAL A 124 3.30 8.76 9.67
C VAL A 124 4.45 9.31 10.52
N GLY A 125 5.01 8.45 11.38
CA GLY A 125 6.05 8.83 12.35
C GLY A 125 7.49 8.72 11.85
N GLY A 126 7.71 8.56 10.54
CA GLY A 126 9.03 8.29 9.96
C GLY A 126 9.59 6.91 10.32
N GLU A 127 8.72 5.94 10.60
CA GLU A 127 9.16 4.57 10.92
C GLU A 127 9.73 3.90 9.65
N GLU A 128 11.03 3.56 9.67
CA GLU A 128 11.69 2.84 8.55
C GLU A 128 11.11 1.43 8.33
N VAL A 129 10.52 0.86 9.39
CA VAL A 129 9.95 -0.48 9.42
C VAL A 129 8.56 -0.42 10.05
N LEU A 130 7.56 -0.82 9.27
CA LEU A 130 6.21 -1.07 9.73
C LEU A 130 6.11 -2.52 10.24
N VAL A 131 5.91 -2.68 11.54
CA VAL A 131 5.63 -3.98 12.15
C VAL A 131 4.12 -4.13 12.34
N LEU A 132 3.52 -5.04 11.57
CA LEU A 132 2.14 -5.48 11.72
C LEU A 132 2.09 -6.89 12.30
N PRO A 133 0.94 -7.35 12.82
CA PRO A 133 0.83 -8.66 13.44
C PRO A 133 1.21 -9.82 12.52
N GLU A 134 1.08 -9.66 11.19
CA GLU A 134 1.36 -10.70 10.19
C GLU A 134 2.60 -10.44 9.33
N VAL A 135 3.05 -9.18 9.26
CA VAL A 135 4.12 -8.76 8.35
C VAL A 135 5.01 -7.73 8.99
N THR A 136 6.28 -7.82 8.66
CA THR A 136 7.20 -6.69 8.74
C THR A 136 7.36 -6.14 7.34
N VAL A 137 7.00 -4.88 7.17
CA VAL A 137 7.17 -4.14 5.92
C VAL A 137 8.30 -3.15 6.15
N ALA A 138 9.41 -3.34 5.45
CA ALA A 138 10.53 -2.41 5.44
C ALA A 138 10.63 -1.77 4.05
N PHE A 139 11.14 -0.54 4.01
CA PHE A 139 11.48 0.12 2.77
C PHE A 139 13.02 0.12 2.67
N GLU A 140 13.59 -0.75 1.85
CA GLU A 140 15.03 -0.89 1.65
C GLU A 140 15.47 -0.03 0.47
N VAL A 141 16.67 0.55 0.49
CA VAL A 141 17.20 1.27 -0.67
C VAL A 141 17.56 0.24 -1.74
N GLY A 142 17.04 0.39 -2.96
CA GLY A 142 17.38 -0.47 -4.09
C GLY A 142 18.76 -0.14 -4.64
N GLU A 143 19.55 -1.15 -4.99
CA GLU A 143 20.80 -0.95 -5.74
C GLU A 143 20.48 -0.51 -7.19
N GLU A 144 21.31 0.39 -7.74
CA GLU A 144 21.16 0.90 -9.11
C GLU A 144 21.15 -0.26 -10.15
N GLY A 145 20.10 -0.34 -10.99
CA GLY A 145 20.07 -1.23 -12.17
C GLY A 145 18.90 -2.22 -12.31
N HIS A 146 17.84 -2.15 -11.48
CA HIS A 146 16.65 -3.01 -11.61
C HIS A 146 15.58 -2.40 -12.56
N PRO A 147 14.84 -3.17 -13.37
CA PRO A 147 13.95 -2.67 -14.43
C PRO A 147 12.68 -1.92 -13.97
N VAL A 148 12.50 -1.71 -12.66
CA VAL A 148 11.43 -0.87 -12.12
C VAL A 148 12.12 0.30 -11.41
N GLY A 149 12.11 1.47 -12.04
CA GLY A 149 12.74 2.67 -11.50
C GLY A 149 12.10 3.05 -10.17
N ASP A 150 12.82 2.87 -9.06
CA ASP A 150 13.39 3.94 -8.24
C ASP A 150 14.20 3.32 -7.07
N ALA A 151 15.00 4.15 -6.40
CA ALA A 151 16.00 3.83 -5.38
C ALA A 151 15.45 3.21 -4.07
N THR A 152 14.17 2.84 -3.96
CA THR A 152 13.62 2.24 -2.73
C THR A 152 12.67 1.08 -3.03
N ARG A 153 13.08 -0.12 -2.59
CA ARG A 153 12.31 -1.35 -2.67
C ARG A 153 11.48 -1.57 -1.40
N LEU A 154 10.19 -1.83 -1.59
CA LEU A 154 9.35 -2.39 -0.54
C LEU A 154 9.76 -3.84 -0.28
N VAL A 155 10.12 -4.18 0.96
CA VAL A 155 10.44 -5.54 1.38
C VAL A 155 9.42 -5.99 2.41
N VAL A 156 8.71 -7.06 2.07
CA VAL A 156 7.67 -7.63 2.93
C VAL A 156 8.18 -8.97 3.44
N ARG A 157 8.41 -9.05 4.75
CA ARG A 157 8.80 -10.28 5.45
C ARG A 157 7.59 -10.77 6.24
N SER A 158 7.20 -12.02 6.06
CA SER A 158 6.17 -12.60 6.92
C SER A 158 6.70 -12.64 8.36
N SER A 159 5.91 -12.17 9.32
CA SER A 159 6.20 -12.41 10.72
C SER A 159 5.80 -13.84 11.03
N ASP A 160 6.65 -14.80 10.66
CA ASP A 160 6.49 -16.18 11.04
C ASP A 160 6.75 -16.25 12.55
N ARG A 161 5.72 -15.93 13.37
CA ARG A 161 5.71 -16.43 14.74
C ARG A 161 5.33 -17.91 14.62
N PRO A 162 6.25 -18.85 14.93
CA PRO A 162 5.87 -20.25 15.04
C PRO A 162 4.71 -20.34 16.03
N GLY A 163 3.72 -21.17 15.70
CA GLY A 163 2.42 -21.21 16.37
C GLY A 163 2.52 -21.08 17.89
N SER A 164 1.72 -20.18 18.46
CA SER A 164 1.32 -20.37 19.84
C SER A 164 0.48 -21.65 19.86
N PRO A 165 0.83 -22.68 20.66
CA PRO A 165 0.03 -23.88 20.75
C PRO A 165 -1.35 -23.49 21.30
N ALA A 166 -2.37 -24.18 20.81
CA ALA A 166 -3.65 -24.24 21.49
C ALA A 166 -3.39 -24.73 22.92
N SER A 167 -3.74 -23.88 23.89
CA SER A 167 -3.94 -24.24 25.30
C SER A 167 -5.31 -23.73 25.70
#